data_AF-A0A371DKR9-F1
#
_entry.id   AF-A0A371DKR9-F1
#
_cell.length_a   1.000
_cell.length_b   1.000
_cell.length_c   1.000
_cell.angle_alpha   90.00
_cell.angle_beta   90.00
_cell.angle_gamma   90.00
#
_symmetry.space_group_name_H-M   'P 1'
#
loop_
_entity.id
_entity.type
_entity.pdbx_description
1 polymer ?
#
loop_
_entity_poly.entity_id
_entity_poly.type
_entity_poly.pdbx_seq_one_letter_code
_entity_poly.pdbx_strand_id
1 'polypeptide(L)'
;MNTQRRKDEIEKAYQVQVAAGLRGAAQFGAVGLGLAAIGHYSWPAFRRQTPALKAWLVTIVSVLGLCIRAETALQQHELEQRLRENSIRREARIDLARRGLVATETEIAKWKAERERARAEVAAVVAEQQASASAQ
;
A
#
# COMPACT_ATOMS: atom_id res chain seq x y z
N MET A 1 -4.50 -2.44 22.10
CA MET A 1 -4.73 -2.15 20.67
C MET A 1 -6.04 -2.82 20.25
N ASN A 2 -7.04 -2.07 19.77
CA ASN A 2 -8.37 -2.60 19.48
C ASN A 2 -8.33 -3.66 18.36
N THR A 3 -8.97 -4.81 18.57
CA THR A 3 -9.08 -5.91 17.59
C THR A 3 -9.62 -5.43 16.24
N GLN A 4 -10.54 -4.47 16.26
CA GLN A 4 -11.12 -3.89 15.05
C GLN A 4 -10.09 -3.12 14.21
N ARG A 5 -9.29 -2.26 14.84
CA ARG A 5 -8.23 -1.50 14.13
C ARG A 5 -7.24 -2.42 13.43
N ARG A 6 -6.86 -3.53 14.08
CA ARG A 6 -5.98 -4.54 13.49
C ARG A 6 -6.61 -5.21 12.27
N LYS A 7 -7.90 -5.53 12.33
CA LYS A 7 -8.64 -6.08 11.18
C LYS A 7 -8.66 -5.09 10.02
N ASP A 8 -8.93 -3.82 10.29
CA ASP A 8 -8.98 -2.79 9.26
C ASP A 8 -7.61 -2.55 8.60
N GLU A 9 -6.52 -2.64 9.38
CA GLU A 9 -5.14 -2.56 8.87
C GLU A 9 -4.79 -3.76 7.96
N ILE A 10 -5.17 -4.97 8.37
CA ILE A 10 -4.99 -6.19 7.57
C ILE A 10 -5.79 -6.11 6.27
N GLU A 11 -7.05 -5.68 6.35
CA GLU A 11 -7.92 -5.53 5.18
C GLU A 11 -7.33 -4.53 4.19
N LYS A 12 -6.83 -3.39 4.66
CA LYS A 12 -6.16 -2.41 3.79
C LYS A 12 -4.94 -2.97 3.10
N ALA A 13 -4.08 -3.69 3.83
CA ALA A 13 -2.90 -4.33 3.25
C ALA A 13 -3.31 -5.36 2.18
N TYR A 14 -4.34 -6.16 2.47
CA TYR A 14 -4.89 -7.14 1.54
C TYR A 14 -5.42 -6.48 0.25
N GLN A 15 -6.21 -5.42 0.36
CA GLN A 15 -6.76 -4.70 -0.80
C GLN A 15 -5.65 -4.12 -1.69
N VAL A 16 -4.60 -3.56 -1.10
CA VAL A 16 -3.42 -3.05 -1.84
C VAL A 16 -2.72 -4.20 -2.58
N GLN A 17 -2.51 -5.32 -1.90
CA GLN A 17 -1.86 -6.50 -2.47
C GLN A 17 -2.67 -7.11 -3.63
N VAL A 18 -3.99 -7.25 -3.47
CA VAL A 18 -4.89 -7.78 -4.50
C VAL A 18 -4.91 -6.86 -5.72
N ALA A 19 -5.10 -5.55 -5.52
CA ALA A 19 -5.14 -4.60 -6.63
C ALA A 19 -3.83 -4.59 -7.43
N ALA A 20 -2.68 -4.59 -6.74
CA ALA A 20 -1.38 -4.66 -7.38
C ALA A 20 -1.14 -6.00 -8.09
N GLY A 21 -1.52 -7.11 -7.45
CA GLY A 21 -1.42 -8.46 -8.02
C GLY A 21 -2.25 -8.61 -9.30
N LEU A 22 -3.51 -8.15 -9.30
CA LEU A 22 -4.36 -8.17 -10.48
C LEU A 22 -3.78 -7.33 -11.62
N ARG A 23 -3.25 -6.14 -11.31
CA ARG A 23 -2.55 -5.32 -12.31
C ARG A 23 -1.30 -6.02 -12.85
N GLY A 24 -0.55 -6.71 -12.00
CA GLY A 24 0.61 -7.51 -12.38
C GLY A 24 0.27 -8.67 -13.30
N ALA A 25 -0.77 -9.43 -12.95
CA ALA A 25 -1.29 -10.52 -13.76
C ALA A 25 -1.69 -10.04 -15.16
N ALA A 26 -2.42 -8.93 -15.25
CA ALA A 26 -2.86 -8.36 -16.52
C ALA A 26 -1.66 -7.87 -17.37
N GLN A 27 -0.71 -7.15 -16.76
CA GLN A 27 0.47 -6.65 -17.46
C GLN A 27 1.35 -7.78 -18.02
N PHE A 28 1.70 -8.75 -17.16
CA PHE A 28 2.55 -9.86 -17.57
C PHE A 28 1.81 -10.84 -18.47
N GLY A 29 0.51 -11.03 -18.28
CA GLY A 29 -0.33 -11.81 -19.19
C GLY A 29 -0.39 -11.20 -20.59
N ALA A 30 -0.52 -9.87 -20.70
CA ALA A 30 -0.43 -9.18 -21.99
C ALA A 30 0.94 -9.38 -22.65
N VAL A 31 2.03 -9.30 -21.88
CA VAL A 31 3.39 -9.59 -22.38
C VAL A 31 3.52 -11.06 -22.83
N GLY A 32 3.05 -12.00 -22.02
CA GLY A 32 3.08 -13.43 -22.33
C GLY A 32 2.29 -13.77 -23.59
N LEU A 33 1.09 -13.20 -23.74
CA LEU A 33 0.27 -13.33 -24.95
C LEU A 33 0.97 -12.75 -26.17
N GLY A 34 1.57 -11.55 -26.04
CA GLY A 34 2.35 -10.92 -27.11
C GLY A 34 3.51 -11.79 -27.57
N LEU A 35 4.29 -12.33 -26.62
CA LEU A 35 5.40 -13.23 -26.92
C LEU A 35 4.94 -14.55 -27.55
N ALA A 36 3.84 -15.13 -27.07
CA ALA A 36 3.28 -16.35 -27.65
C ALA A 36 2.78 -16.11 -29.08
N ALA A 37 2.14 -14.97 -29.34
CA ALA A 37 1.70 -14.58 -30.68
C ALA A 37 2.89 -14.38 -31.62
N ILE A 38 3.90 -13.60 -31.21
CA ILE A 38 5.12 -13.39 -31.99
C ILE A 38 5.77 -14.74 -32.30
N GLY A 39 6.00 -15.59 -31.31
CA GLY A 39 6.61 -16.90 -31.50
C GLY A 39 5.81 -17.80 -32.44
N HIS A 40 4.47 -17.71 -32.43
CA HIS A 40 3.61 -18.49 -33.32
C HIS A 40 3.81 -18.12 -34.79
N TYR A 41 3.95 -16.82 -35.08
CA TYR A 41 4.11 -16.32 -36.43
C TYR A 41 5.56 -16.31 -36.92
N SER A 42 6.55 -16.12 -36.04
CA SER A 42 7.96 -16.01 -36.42
C SER A 42 8.71 -17.34 -36.46
N TRP A 43 8.32 -18.35 -35.65
CA TRP A 43 9.11 -19.58 -35.50
C TRP A 43 8.32 -20.85 -35.88
N PRO A 44 8.74 -21.57 -36.95
CA PRO A 44 8.12 -22.83 -37.38
C PRO A 44 8.04 -23.92 -36.30
N ALA A 45 9.06 -24.05 -35.43
CA ALA A 45 9.06 -25.05 -34.36
C ALA A 45 8.01 -24.72 -33.29
N PHE A 46 7.89 -23.46 -32.87
CA PHE A 46 6.89 -23.02 -31.89
C PHE A 46 5.47 -23.05 -32.46
N ARG A 47 5.32 -22.79 -33.78
CA ARG A 47 4.03 -22.91 -34.47
C ARG A 47 3.45 -24.31 -34.34
N ARG A 48 4.28 -25.35 -34.50
CA ARG A 48 3.92 -26.79 -34.41
C ARG A 48 3.58 -27.26 -32.99
N GLN A 49 3.89 -26.49 -31.96
CA GLN A 49 3.55 -26.84 -30.58
C GLN A 49 2.05 -26.74 -30.30
N THR A 50 1.58 -27.54 -29.33
CA THR A 50 0.16 -27.58 -28.95
C THR A 50 -0.34 -26.23 -28.41
N PRO A 51 -1.61 -25.88 -28.64
CA PRO A 51 -2.19 -24.66 -28.07
C PRO A 51 -2.19 -24.69 -26.54
N ALA A 52 -2.33 -25.88 -25.93
CA ALA A 52 -2.26 -26.06 -24.49
C ALA A 52 -0.91 -25.63 -23.89
N LEU A 53 0.21 -25.98 -24.53
CA LEU A 53 1.54 -25.57 -24.07
C LEU A 53 1.68 -24.04 -24.09
N LYS A 54 1.17 -23.39 -25.14
CA LYS A 54 1.23 -21.92 -25.29
C LYS A 54 0.40 -21.22 -24.22
N ALA A 55 -0.82 -21.69 -23.98
CA ALA A 55 -1.67 -21.18 -22.91
C ALA A 55 -1.01 -21.37 -21.54
N TRP A 56 -0.40 -22.53 -21.29
CA TRP A 56 0.32 -22.80 -20.05
C TRP A 56 1.49 -21.83 -19.83
N LEU A 57 2.28 -21.54 -20.87
CA LEU A 57 3.37 -20.54 -20.78
C LEU A 57 2.85 -19.15 -20.43
N VAL A 58 1.77 -18.71 -21.09
CA VAL A 58 1.12 -17.42 -20.80
C VAL A 58 0.64 -17.37 -19.36
N THR A 59 0.01 -18.44 -18.87
CA THR A 59 -0.48 -18.52 -17.50
C THR A 59 0.66 -18.43 -16.49
N ILE A 60 1.78 -19.14 -16.69
CA ILE A 60 2.93 -19.05 -15.79
C ILE A 60 3.49 -17.63 -15.72
N VAL A 61 3.65 -16.98 -16.87
CA VAL A 61 4.16 -15.59 -16.92
C VAL A 61 3.17 -14.65 -16.22
N SER A 62 1.86 -14.85 -16.40
CA SER A 62 0.82 -14.05 -15.74
C SER A 62 0.85 -14.22 -14.22
N VAL A 63 0.92 -15.46 -13.73
CA VAL A 63 1.00 -15.77 -12.29
C VAL A 63 2.28 -15.22 -11.68
N LEU A 64 3.42 -15.30 -12.39
CA LEU A 64 4.66 -14.68 -11.96
C LEU A 64 4.50 -13.16 -11.77
N GLY A 65 3.87 -12.49 -12.74
CA GLY A 65 3.57 -11.05 -12.65
C GLY A 65 2.65 -10.69 -11.49
N LEU A 66 1.66 -11.55 -11.21
CA LEU A 66 0.78 -11.42 -10.05
C LEU A 66 1.61 -11.43 -8.76
N CYS A 67 2.43 -12.46 -8.55
CA CYS A 67 3.21 -12.63 -7.33
C CYS A 67 4.21 -11.48 -7.12
N ILE A 68 4.97 -11.11 -8.16
CA ILE A 68 5.98 -10.04 -8.05
C ILE A 68 5.33 -8.71 -7.66
N ARG A 69 4.22 -8.33 -8.32
CA ARG A 69 3.56 -7.05 -8.03
C ARG A 69 2.86 -7.04 -6.68
N ALA A 70 2.21 -8.14 -6.31
CA ALA A 70 1.58 -8.29 -5.00
C ALA A 70 2.60 -8.13 -3.86
N GLU A 71 3.72 -8.85 -3.94
CA GLU A 71 4.79 -8.79 -2.94
C GLU A 71 5.42 -7.40 -2.86
N THR A 72 5.76 -6.81 -4.02
CA THR A 72 6.34 -5.47 -4.07
C THR A 72 5.42 -4.43 -3.43
N ALA A 73 4.12 -4.49 -3.71
CA ALA A 73 3.16 -3.54 -3.15
C ALA A 73 2.98 -3.71 -1.63
N LEU A 74 2.99 -4.95 -1.13
CA LEU A 74 2.93 -5.22 0.30
C LEU A 74 4.17 -4.69 1.01
N GLN A 75 5.37 -4.97 0.48
CA GLN A 75 6.63 -4.47 1.03
C GLN A 75 6.70 -2.94 1.03
N GLN A 76 6.24 -2.30 -0.04
CA GLN A 76 6.14 -0.84 -0.12
C GLN A 76 5.16 -0.29 0.92
N HIS A 77 4.00 -0.92 1.09
CA HIS A 77 3.03 -0.53 2.09
C HIS A 77 3.60 -0.60 3.51
N GLU A 78 4.28 -1.70 3.85
CA GLU A 78 4.96 -1.85 5.15
C GLU A 78 6.09 -0.83 5.34
N LEU A 79 6.89 -0.59 4.29
CA LEU A 79 7.95 0.40 4.33
C LEU A 79 7.38 1.80 4.61
N GLU A 80 6.31 2.19 3.92
CA GLU A 80 5.62 3.44 4.17
C GLU A 80 5.10 3.54 5.61
N GLN A 81 4.51 2.48 6.14
CA GLN A 81 4.06 2.44 7.53
C GLN A 81 5.24 2.66 8.49
N ARG A 82 6.36 1.94 8.31
CA ARG A 82 7.57 2.10 9.12
C ARG A 82 8.14 3.51 9.03
N LEU A 83 8.17 4.11 7.84
CA LEU A 83 8.64 5.48 7.64
C LEU A 83 7.73 6.50 8.34
N ARG A 84 6.41 6.33 8.24
CA ARG A 84 5.43 7.17 8.94
C ARG A 84 5.56 7.06 10.46
N GLU A 85 5.72 5.85 10.98
CA GLU A 85 5.92 5.67 12.42
C GLU A 85 7.24 6.28 12.89
N ASN A 86 8.32 6.12 12.12
CA ASN A 86 9.62 6.69 12.43
C ASN A 86 9.61 8.22 12.38
N SER A 87 8.92 8.84 11.42
CA SER A 87 8.80 10.29 11.36
C SER A 87 8.02 10.83 12.56
N ILE A 88 6.93 10.18 12.95
CA ILE A 88 6.15 10.53 14.15
C ILE A 88 7.00 10.39 15.42
N ARG A 89 7.76 9.28 15.56
CA ARG A 89 8.68 9.09 16.69
C ARG A 89 9.76 10.16 16.73
N ARG A 90 10.29 10.56 15.57
CA ARG A 90 11.29 11.63 15.46
C ARG A 90 10.72 12.99 15.87
N GLU A 91 9.52 13.34 15.41
CA GLU A 91 8.81 14.55 15.82
C GLU A 91 8.55 14.56 17.33
N ALA A 92 8.06 13.45 17.88
CA ALA A 92 7.82 13.31 19.31
C ALA A 92 9.09 13.54 20.13
N ARG A 93 10.22 12.94 19.73
CA ARG A 93 11.50 13.14 20.41
C ARG A 93 11.95 14.60 20.41
N ILE A 94 11.78 15.30 19.30
CA ILE A 94 12.17 16.72 19.19
C ILE A 94 11.29 17.60 20.08
N ASP A 95 9.97 17.41 20.05
CA ASP A 95 9.04 18.19 20.86
C ASP A 95 9.18 17.90 22.36
N LEU A 96 9.35 16.63 22.74
CA LEU A 96 9.57 16.26 24.13
C LEU A 96 10.90 16.83 24.65
N ALA A 97 11.97 16.78 23.85
CA ALA A 97 13.25 17.39 24.21
C ALA A 97 13.13 18.92 24.39
N ARG A 98 12.35 19.61 23.55
CA ARG A 98 12.06 21.05 23.72
C ARG A 98 11.32 21.35 25.01
N ARG A 99 10.47 20.42 25.48
CA ARG A 99 9.77 20.51 26.77
C ARG A 99 10.63 20.09 27.96
N GLY A 100 11.89 19.71 27.74
CA GLY A 100 12.78 19.19 28.79
C GLY A 100 12.41 17.78 29.27
N LEU A 101 11.58 17.05 28.52
CA LEU A 101 11.11 15.70 28.85
C LEU A 101 11.93 14.63 28.13
N VAL A 102 12.19 13.53 28.83
CA VAL A 102 12.83 12.36 28.22
C VAL A 102 11.82 11.61 27.36
N ALA A 103 12.18 11.34 26.11
CA ALA A 103 11.34 10.64 25.14
C ALA A 103 11.22 9.13 25.43
N THR A 104 10.55 8.80 26.53
CA THR A 104 10.16 7.43 26.87
C THR A 104 8.92 7.00 26.08
N GLU A 105 8.69 5.70 25.94
CA GLU A 105 7.50 5.18 25.23
C GLU A 105 6.19 5.71 25.80
N THR A 106 6.12 5.91 27.13
CA THR A 106 4.94 6.48 27.81
C THR A 106 4.73 7.94 27.44
N GLU A 107 5.78 8.75 27.40
CA GLU A 107 5.68 10.17 27.02
C GLU A 107 5.38 10.34 25.52
N ILE A 108 5.92 9.47 24.67
CA ILE A 108 5.57 9.44 23.25
C ILE A 108 4.09 9.07 23.07
N ALA A 109 3.56 8.13 23.86
CA ALA A 109 2.14 7.78 23.82
C ALA A 109 1.24 8.95 24.27
N LYS A 110 1.61 9.65 25.35
CA LYS A 110 0.91 10.87 25.80
C LYS A 110 0.95 11.96 24.73
N TRP A 111 2.11 12.24 24.17
CA TRP A 111 2.28 13.22 23.09
C TRP A 111 1.43 12.88 21.86
N LYS A 112 1.32 11.60 21.49
CA LYS A 112 0.44 11.17 20.39
C LYS A 112 -1.03 11.45 20.71
N ALA A 113 -1.49 11.12 21.92
CA ALA A 113 -2.86 11.36 22.35
C ALA A 113 -3.19 12.86 22.43
N GLU A 114 -2.27 13.69 22.96
CA GLU A 114 -2.40 15.15 22.96
C GLU A 114 -2.53 15.70 21.55
N ARG A 115 -1.67 15.25 20.63
CA ARG A 115 -1.68 15.71 19.25
C ARG A 115 -2.94 15.30 18.49
N GLU A 116 -3.48 14.10 18.78
CA GLU A 116 -4.74 13.64 18.21
C GLU A 116 -5.92 14.48 18.69
N ARG A 117 -5.99 14.80 19.99
CA ARG A 117 -7.00 15.71 20.55
C ARG A 117 -6.90 17.11 19.96
N ALA A 118 -5.70 17.69 19.93
CA ALA A 118 -5.48 19.02 19.35
C ALA A 118 -5.87 19.08 17.87
N ARG A 119 -5.61 18.01 17.08
CA ARG A 119 -6.06 17.93 15.69
C ARG A 119 -7.58 17.86 15.55
N ALA A 120 -8.25 17.11 16.42
CA ALA A 120 -9.71 17.01 16.43
C ALA A 120 -10.37 18.35 16.79
N GLU A 121 -9.84 19.05 17.78
CA GLU A 121 -10.29 20.39 18.18
C GLU A 121 -10.13 21.41 17.04
N VAL A 122 -8.95 21.46 16.40
CA VAL A 122 -8.72 22.34 15.24
C VAL A 122 -9.67 21.99 14.09
N ALA A 123 -9.90 20.71 13.81
CA ALA A 123 -10.83 20.30 12.76
C ALA A 123 -12.28 20.73 13.05
N ALA A 124 -12.72 20.66 14.32
CA ALA A 124 -14.04 21.13 14.72
C ALA A 124 -14.18 22.65 14.54
N VAL A 125 -13.19 23.43 14.96
CA VAL A 125 -13.18 24.89 14.78
C VAL A 125 -13.18 25.28 13.29
N VAL A 126 -12.39 24.59 12.47
CA VAL A 126 -12.36 24.84 11.01
C VAL A 126 -13.71 24.51 10.37
N ALA A 127 -14.35 23.41 10.76
CA ALA A 127 -15.67 23.04 10.26
C ALA A 127 -16.75 24.07 10.64
N GLU A 128 -16.72 24.58 11.87
CA GLU A 128 -17.63 25.63 12.34
C GLU A 128 -17.44 26.95 11.56
N GLN A 129 -16.18 27.33 11.31
CA GLN A 129 -15.85 28.50 10.48
C GLN A 129 -16.32 28.35 9.03
N GLN A 130 -16.16 27.16 8.44
CA GLN A 130 -16.62 26.86 7.08
C GLN A 130 -18.15 26.83 6.97
N ALA A 131 -18.85 26.32 7.98
CA ALA A 131 -20.31 26.35 8.03
C ALA A 131 -20.85 27.79 8.17
N SER A 132 -20.18 28.61 8.99
CA SER A 132 -20.55 30.03 9.17
C SER A 132 -20.32 30.86 7.91
N ALA A 133 -19.26 30.56 7.14
CA ALA A 133 -18.91 31.25 5.90
C ALA A 133 -19.76 30.84 4.69
N SER A 134 -20.39 29.66 4.70
CA SER A 134 -21.27 29.20 3.61
C SER A 134 -22.75 29.58 3.81
N ALA A 135 -23.09 30.12 4.98
CA ALA A 135 -24.42 30.64 5.32
C ALA A 135 -24.59 32.16 5.10
N GLN A 136 -23.51 32.86 4.71
CA GLN A 136 -23.50 34.27 4.29
C GLN A 136 -23.47 34.37 2.76
#